data_AF-A0A453S350-F1
#
_entry.id   AF-A0A453S350-F1
#
_cell.length_a   1.000
_cell.length_b   1.000
_cell.length_c   1.000
_cell.angle_alpha   90.00
_cell.angle_beta   90.00
_cell.angle_gamma   90.00
#
_symmetry.space_group_name_H-M   'P 1'
#
loop_
_entity.id
_entity.type
_entity.pdbx_description
1 polymer ?
#
loop_
_entity_poly.entity_id
_entity_poly.type
_entity_poly.pdbx_seq_one_letter_code
_entity_poly.pdbx_strand_id
1 'polypeptide(L)'
;MEYSAYVGTFAQTEKISHSLKATRQYKEYLEHILEYLTSFMYRTEPLQDIDKIFTKLQSEFEEQWANGEVPGWENKGTGKKSESQESAVDLDYYNTVEELVELGPEKLKEALTARALKGGGTVQQRAKRLFLLKHTPLEQLDRKHFAKGDDLKKEIALVEVKMKRLCEILDEVSPYSFYVFAMTCAFNHPFQHG
;
A
#
# COMPACT_ATOMS: atom_id res chain seq x y z
N MET A 1 27.92 5.72 2.82
CA MET A 1 26.97 6.76 2.36
C MET A 1 27.15 7.94 3.30
N GLU A 2 27.34 9.16 2.80
CA GLU A 2 27.44 10.33 3.68
C GLU A 2 26.08 10.58 4.34
N TYR A 3 26.05 10.91 5.64
CA TYR A 3 24.82 11.06 6.41
C TYR A 3 23.89 12.13 5.84
N SER A 4 24.47 13.25 5.38
CA SER A 4 23.75 14.35 4.72
C SER A 4 23.04 13.90 3.43
N ALA A 5 23.68 13.06 2.62
CA ALA A 5 23.11 12.50 1.41
C ALA A 5 21.96 11.51 1.68
N TYR A 6 22.06 10.74 2.78
CA TYR A 6 20.98 9.87 3.22
C TYR A 6 19.75 10.66 3.66
N VAL A 7 19.94 11.67 4.52
CA VAL A 7 18.86 12.54 5.00
C VAL A 7 18.14 13.23 3.85
N GLY A 8 18.88 13.75 2.86
CA GLY A 8 18.29 14.43 1.70
C GLY A 8 17.47 13.54 0.77
N THR A 9 17.53 12.21 0.94
CA THR A 9 16.79 11.24 0.14
C THR A 9 15.84 10.37 0.97
N PHE A 10 15.79 10.56 2.29
CA PHE A 10 15.04 9.70 3.21
C PHE A 10 13.52 9.70 2.94
N ALA A 11 12.96 10.85 2.54
CA ALA A 11 11.54 10.97 2.23
C ALA A 11 11.14 10.35 0.87
N GLN A 12 12.11 9.93 0.06
CA GLN A 12 11.88 9.40 -1.29
C GLN A 12 11.63 7.88 -1.24
N THR A 13 10.56 7.47 -0.58
CA THR A 13 10.23 6.04 -0.40
C THR A 13 10.00 5.35 -1.74
N GLU A 14 9.53 6.06 -2.77
CA GLU A 14 9.39 5.57 -4.15
C GLU A 14 10.66 4.94 -4.75
N LYS A 15 11.85 5.26 -4.25
CA LYS A 15 13.12 4.67 -4.73
C LYS A 15 13.44 3.30 -4.12
N ILE A 16 12.73 2.90 -3.07
CA ILE A 16 12.94 1.62 -2.36
C ILE A 16 12.22 0.49 -3.10
N SER A 17 12.86 -0.66 -3.27
CA SER A 17 12.24 -1.80 -3.96
C SER A 17 11.01 -2.32 -3.23
N HIS A 18 9.98 -2.73 -3.98
CA HIS A 18 8.76 -3.32 -3.43
C HIS A 18 9.01 -4.55 -2.53
N SER A 19 10.02 -5.36 -2.86
CA SER A 19 10.38 -6.55 -2.10
C SER A 19 10.83 -6.22 -0.67
N LEU A 20 11.48 -5.08 -0.47
CA LEU A 20 11.91 -4.59 0.84
C LEU A 20 10.76 -3.88 1.56
N LYS A 21 9.95 -3.11 0.81
CA LYS A 21 8.78 -2.40 1.35
C LYS A 21 7.74 -3.36 1.93
N ALA A 22 7.44 -4.46 1.25
CA ALA A 22 6.38 -5.40 1.62
C ALA A 22 6.76 -6.34 2.80
N THR A 23 7.55 -5.85 3.75
CA THR A 23 7.98 -6.58 4.95
C THR A 23 7.40 -5.93 6.21
N ARG A 24 7.20 -6.72 7.27
CA ARG A 24 6.71 -6.20 8.55
C ARG A 24 7.72 -5.28 9.22
N GLN A 25 9.00 -5.62 9.12
CA GLN A 25 10.11 -4.86 9.69
C GLN A 25 10.18 -3.45 9.10
N TYR A 26 9.97 -3.33 7.78
CA TYR A 26 9.91 -2.02 7.13
C TYR A 26 8.72 -1.19 7.62
N LYS A 27 7.54 -1.83 7.79
CA LYS A 27 6.36 -1.18 8.36
C LYS A 27 6.64 -0.64 9.76
N GLU A 28 7.17 -1.47 10.66
CA GLU A 28 7.49 -1.08 12.04
C GLU A 28 8.49 0.08 12.07
N TYR A 29 9.52 0.03 11.23
CA TYR A 29 10.48 1.12 11.07
C TYR A 29 9.81 2.44 10.66
N LEU A 30 8.93 2.41 9.66
CA LEU A 30 8.21 3.60 9.21
C LEU A 30 7.24 4.13 10.27
N GLU A 31 6.58 3.23 11.03
CA GLU A 31 5.69 3.63 12.13
C GLU A 31 6.45 4.40 13.21
N HIS A 32 7.65 3.94 13.59
CA HIS A 32 8.50 4.65 14.55
C HIS A 32 8.95 6.03 14.04
N ILE A 33 9.28 6.14 12.75
CA ILE A 33 9.62 7.43 12.16
C ILE A 33 8.40 8.36 12.15
N LEU A 34 7.24 7.85 11.75
CA LEU A 34 6.01 8.63 11.70
C LEU A 34 5.62 9.13 13.09
N GLU A 35 5.75 8.29 14.11
CA GLU A 35 5.53 8.65 15.51
C GLU A 35 6.47 9.78 15.95
N TYR A 36 7.76 9.65 15.64
CA TYR A 36 8.75 10.68 15.96
C TYR A 36 8.44 12.01 15.24
N LEU A 37 8.17 11.98 13.93
CA LEU A 37 7.79 13.15 13.13
C LEU A 37 6.55 13.84 13.70
N THR A 38 5.54 13.05 14.05
CA THR A 38 4.28 13.55 14.62
C THR A 38 4.54 14.24 15.96
N SER A 39 5.31 13.60 16.85
CA SER A 39 5.69 14.16 18.14
C SER A 39 6.51 15.45 18.01
N PHE A 40 7.42 15.50 17.04
CA PHE A 40 8.20 16.69 16.73
C PHE A 40 7.31 17.84 16.26
N MET A 41 6.42 17.57 15.30
CA MET A 41 5.45 18.54 14.78
C MET A 41 4.55 19.10 15.88
N TYR A 42 4.06 18.28 16.82
CA TYR A 42 3.29 18.78 17.96
C TYR A 42 4.08 19.74 18.86
N ARG A 43 5.41 19.63 18.91
CA ARG A 43 6.28 20.50 19.73
C ARG A 43 6.69 21.76 18.99
N THR A 44 6.96 21.66 17.68
CA THR A 44 7.48 22.78 16.89
C THR A 44 6.36 23.59 16.22
N GLU A 45 5.28 22.94 15.84
CA GLU A 45 4.16 23.50 15.08
C GLU A 45 2.80 23.17 15.74
N PRO A 46 2.56 23.59 17.00
CA PRO A 46 1.36 23.21 17.75
C PRO A 46 0.04 23.72 17.14
N LEU A 47 0.10 24.66 16.19
CA LEU A 47 -1.07 25.17 15.46
C LEU A 47 -1.45 24.30 14.26
N GLN A 48 -0.57 23.39 13.82
CA GLN A 48 -0.90 22.42 12.77
C GLN A 48 -1.74 21.31 13.37
N ASP A 49 -2.98 21.20 12.90
CA ASP A 49 -3.90 20.12 13.28
C ASP A 49 -3.54 18.84 12.51
N ILE A 50 -2.56 18.10 13.04
CA ILE A 50 -2.02 16.88 12.41
C ILE A 50 -3.11 15.82 12.25
N ASP A 51 -4.00 15.68 13.23
CA ASP A 51 -5.09 14.70 13.18
C ASP A 51 -6.06 15.01 12.03
N LYS A 52 -6.40 16.28 11.82
CA LYS A 52 -7.21 16.71 10.67
C LYS A 52 -6.48 16.50 9.35
N ILE A 53 -5.18 16.76 9.29
CA ILE A 53 -4.35 16.50 8.11
C ILE A 53 -4.36 15.00 7.79
N PHE A 54 -4.12 14.13 8.76
CA PHE A 54 -4.15 12.68 8.57
C PHE A 54 -5.53 12.16 8.18
N THR A 55 -6.60 12.74 8.71
CA THR A 55 -7.97 12.36 8.34
C THR A 55 -8.25 12.70 6.87
N LYS A 56 -7.89 13.92 6.43
CA LYS A 56 -8.02 14.35 5.03
C LYS A 56 -7.17 13.47 4.10
N LEU A 57 -5.92 13.25 4.49
CA LEU A 57 -4.96 12.45 3.73
C LEU A 57 -5.40 10.99 3.62
N GLN A 58 -6.02 10.43 4.66
CA GLN A 58 -6.55 9.07 4.60
C GLN A 58 -7.70 8.95 3.59
N SER A 59 -8.61 9.93 3.53
CA SER A 59 -9.67 9.95 2.53
C SER A 59 -9.11 10.03 1.10
N GLU A 60 -8.17 10.96 0.87
CA GLU A 60 -7.51 11.11 -0.45
C GLU A 60 -6.71 9.85 -0.82
N PHE A 61 -6.05 9.22 0.15
CA PHE A 61 -5.34 7.97 -0.05
C PHE A 61 -6.28 6.83 -0.45
N GLU A 62 -7.47 6.71 0.16
CA GLU A 62 -8.42 5.66 -0.19
C GLU A 62 -8.87 5.76 -1.65
N GLU A 63 -9.09 6.98 -2.15
CA GLU A 63 -9.39 7.26 -3.55
C GLU A 63 -8.19 6.93 -4.47
N GLN A 64 -7.00 7.43 -4.15
CA GLN A 64 -5.78 7.16 -4.94
C GLN A 64 -5.40 5.68 -4.94
N TRP A 65 -5.61 4.97 -3.83
CA TRP A 65 -5.37 3.54 -3.72
C TRP A 65 -6.33 2.74 -4.60
N ALA A 66 -7.61 3.12 -4.63
CA ALA A 66 -8.60 2.51 -5.52
C ALA A 66 -8.26 2.72 -7.00
N ASN A 67 -7.72 3.89 -7.35
CA ASN A 67 -7.30 4.22 -8.72
C ASN A 67 -5.90 3.67 -9.07
N GLY A 68 -5.12 3.19 -8.10
CA GLY A 68 -3.75 2.74 -8.29
C GLY A 68 -2.74 3.86 -8.59
N GLU A 69 -3.03 5.08 -8.11
CA GLU A 69 -2.28 6.31 -8.37
C GLU A 69 -1.27 6.65 -7.25
N VAL A 70 -1.12 5.79 -6.24
CA VAL A 70 -0.21 6.03 -5.12
C VAL A 70 1.25 5.88 -5.59
N PRO A 71 2.10 6.93 -5.48
CA PRO A 71 3.47 6.89 -5.95
C PRO A 71 4.30 5.78 -5.32
N GLY A 72 5.03 5.01 -6.14
CA GLY A 72 5.82 3.87 -5.66
C GLY A 72 5.00 2.68 -5.16
N TRP A 73 3.67 2.75 -5.32
CA TRP A 73 2.69 1.69 -5.12
C TRP A 73 1.78 1.53 -6.34
N GLU A 74 2.19 2.08 -7.49
CA GLU A 74 1.45 1.88 -8.72
C GLU A 74 1.43 0.38 -9.01
N ASN A 75 0.29 -0.12 -9.47
CA ASN A 75 0.19 -1.50 -9.91
C ASN A 75 1.13 -1.70 -11.13
N LYS A 76 2.40 -2.05 -10.89
CA LYS A 76 3.35 -2.51 -11.91
C LYS A 76 3.01 -3.93 -12.37
N GLY A 77 1.73 -4.09 -12.74
CA GLY A 77 1.08 -5.26 -13.30
C GLY A 77 -0.19 -4.91 -14.11
N THR A 78 -0.60 -3.64 -14.22
CA THR A 78 -1.78 -3.25 -15.03
C THR A 78 -1.55 -1.97 -15.84
N GLY A 79 -0.37 -1.85 -16.44
CA GLY A 79 -0.15 -1.04 -17.65
C GLY A 79 -0.70 -1.68 -18.92
N LYS A 80 -1.86 -2.35 -18.84
CA LYS A 80 -2.66 -2.81 -19.98
C LYS A 80 -4.14 -2.63 -19.66
N LYS A 81 -4.61 -1.39 -19.78
CA LYS A 81 -5.89 -1.18 -20.46
C LYS A 81 -5.64 -1.62 -21.90
N SER A 82 -6.52 -2.44 -22.48
CA SER A 82 -6.43 -3.14 -23.78
C SER A 82 -5.56 -4.41 -23.86
N GLU A 83 -6.26 -5.50 -24.23
CA GLU A 83 -5.75 -6.74 -24.84
C GLU A 83 -4.97 -7.73 -23.94
N SER A 84 -5.76 -8.46 -23.14
CA SER A 84 -5.62 -9.91 -22.91
C SER A 84 -7.01 -10.50 -22.61
N GLN A 85 -7.88 -10.61 -23.63
CA GLN A 85 -9.15 -11.35 -23.53
C GLN A 85 -8.97 -12.88 -23.40
N GLU A 86 -7.73 -13.38 -23.25
CA GLU A 86 -7.45 -14.83 -23.20
C GLU A 86 -7.19 -15.39 -21.79
N SER A 87 -6.97 -14.55 -20.77
CA SER A 87 -6.75 -15.01 -19.37
C SER A 87 -7.83 -14.57 -18.38
N ALA A 88 -8.74 -13.67 -18.79
CA ALA A 88 -9.93 -13.35 -18.03
C ALA A 88 -10.98 -14.43 -18.30
N VAL A 89 -11.17 -15.34 -17.34
CA VAL A 89 -12.36 -16.21 -17.34
C VAL A 89 -13.59 -15.31 -17.43
N ASP A 90 -14.28 -15.39 -18.56
CA ASP A 90 -15.54 -14.69 -18.80
C ASP A 90 -16.63 -15.38 -17.97
N LEU A 91 -17.04 -14.72 -16.90
CA LEU A 91 -17.98 -15.28 -15.93
C LEU A 91 -19.40 -15.39 -16.50
N ASP A 92 -19.71 -14.70 -17.59
CA ASP A 92 -21.02 -14.76 -18.23
C ASP A 92 -21.22 -16.07 -19.01
N TYR A 93 -20.13 -16.68 -19.47
CA TYR A 93 -20.14 -17.99 -20.15
C TYR A 93 -20.47 -19.16 -19.21
N TYR A 94 -20.18 -19.03 -17.91
CA TYR A 94 -20.37 -20.09 -16.93
C TYR A 94 -21.64 -19.86 -16.11
N ASN A 95 -22.47 -20.90 -15.99
CA ASN A 95 -23.75 -20.81 -15.28
C ASN A 95 -23.75 -21.56 -13.95
N THR A 96 -22.77 -22.45 -13.75
CA THR A 96 -22.65 -23.25 -12.54
C THR A 96 -21.24 -23.20 -11.97
N VAL A 97 -21.10 -23.55 -10.69
CA VAL A 97 -19.81 -23.63 -10.01
C VAL A 97 -18.99 -24.82 -10.55
N GLU A 98 -19.69 -25.87 -10.97
CA GLU A 98 -19.13 -27.13 -11.47
C GLU A 98 -18.37 -26.93 -12.78
N GLU A 99 -18.90 -26.13 -13.71
CA GLU A 99 -18.20 -25.76 -14.96
C GLU A 99 -16.92 -24.96 -14.68
N LEU A 100 -16.93 -24.11 -13.66
CA LEU A 100 -15.73 -23.37 -13.23
C LEU A 100 -14.69 -24.29 -12.59
N VAL A 101 -15.10 -25.36 -11.90
CA VAL A 101 -14.17 -26.36 -11.34
C VAL A 101 -13.41 -27.10 -12.45
N GLU A 102 -14.05 -27.31 -13.60
CA GLU A 102 -13.47 -28.02 -14.75
C GLU A 102 -12.33 -27.23 -15.43
N LEU A 103 -12.31 -25.89 -15.29
CA LEU A 103 -11.17 -25.05 -15.70
C LEU A 103 -9.86 -25.39 -14.97
N GLY A 104 -9.98 -26.06 -13.82
CA GLY A 104 -8.85 -26.55 -13.07
C GLY A 104 -8.23 -25.55 -12.09
N PRO A 105 -7.33 -26.04 -11.22
CA PRO A 105 -6.78 -25.29 -10.10
C PRO A 105 -6.00 -24.04 -10.51
N GLU A 106 -5.19 -24.12 -11.56
CA GLU A 106 -4.28 -23.04 -11.97
C GLU A 106 -5.05 -21.86 -12.59
N LYS A 107 -5.95 -22.12 -13.54
CA LYS A 107 -6.79 -21.06 -14.15
C LYS A 107 -7.65 -20.32 -13.13
N LEU A 108 -8.25 -21.04 -12.18
CA LEU A 108 -9.02 -20.42 -11.10
C LEU A 108 -8.16 -19.57 -10.16
N LYS A 109 -6.94 -20.03 -9.85
CA LYS A 109 -5.99 -19.28 -9.03
C LYS A 109 -5.57 -18.00 -9.73
N GLU A 110 -5.25 -18.09 -11.01
CA GLU A 110 -4.86 -16.98 -11.86
C GLU A 110 -5.99 -15.95 -11.95
N ALA A 111 -7.22 -16.39 -12.27
CA ALA A 111 -8.39 -15.52 -12.38
C ALA A 111 -8.78 -14.82 -11.07
N LEU A 112 -8.55 -15.46 -9.92
CA LEU A 112 -8.74 -14.85 -8.59
C LEU A 112 -7.63 -13.87 -8.26
N THR A 113 -6.37 -14.23 -8.55
CA THR A 113 -5.20 -13.39 -8.26
C THR A 113 -5.21 -12.13 -9.13
N ALA A 114 -5.60 -12.25 -10.40
CA ALA A 114 -5.79 -11.13 -11.32
C ALA A 114 -6.86 -10.13 -10.85
N ARG A 115 -7.80 -10.58 -10.00
CA ARG A 115 -8.85 -9.76 -9.38
C ARG A 115 -8.57 -9.47 -7.90
N ALA A 116 -7.33 -9.64 -7.42
CA ALA A 116 -6.88 -9.42 -6.04
C ALA A 116 -7.62 -10.24 -4.94
N LEU A 117 -8.30 -11.31 -5.34
CA LEU A 117 -9.02 -12.20 -4.43
C LEU A 117 -8.12 -13.34 -3.92
N LYS A 118 -8.49 -13.91 -2.77
CA LYS A 118 -7.81 -15.07 -2.20
C LYS A 118 -7.81 -16.26 -3.16
N GLY A 119 -6.63 -16.59 -3.70
CA GLY A 119 -6.39 -17.78 -4.54
C GLY A 119 -6.07 -19.07 -3.77
N GLY A 120 -6.18 -19.08 -2.44
CA GLY A 120 -5.96 -20.27 -1.61
C GLY A 120 -7.22 -21.10 -1.35
N GLY A 121 -7.05 -22.36 -0.98
CA GLY A 121 -8.13 -23.31 -0.68
C GLY A 121 -8.32 -24.38 -1.75
N THR A 122 -9.41 -25.15 -1.66
CA THR A 122 -9.74 -26.18 -2.65
C THR A 122 -10.17 -25.55 -3.99
N VAL A 123 -10.10 -26.33 -5.08
CA VAL A 123 -10.58 -25.90 -6.42
C VAL A 123 -12.03 -25.41 -6.34
N GLN A 124 -12.87 -26.10 -5.57
CA GLN A 124 -14.27 -25.74 -5.39
C GLN A 124 -14.46 -24.45 -4.58
N GLN A 125 -13.63 -24.19 -3.56
CA GLN A 125 -13.65 -22.91 -2.84
C GLN A 125 -13.24 -21.75 -3.76
N ARG A 126 -12.25 -21.97 -4.64
CA ARG A 126 -11.84 -20.99 -5.64
C ARG A 126 -12.95 -20.72 -6.66
N ALA A 127 -13.58 -21.77 -7.21
CA ALA A 127 -14.70 -21.65 -8.13
C ALA A 127 -15.89 -20.91 -7.49
N LYS A 128 -16.28 -21.27 -6.25
CA LYS A 128 -17.34 -20.55 -5.52
C LYS A 128 -17.03 -19.08 -5.31
N ARG A 129 -15.78 -18.74 -4.94
CA ARG A 129 -15.35 -17.36 -4.77
C ARG A 129 -15.36 -16.58 -6.09
N LEU A 130 -14.96 -17.22 -7.18
CA LEU A 130 -14.98 -16.62 -8.51
C LEU A 130 -16.42 -16.44 -9.03
N PHE A 131 -17.32 -17.40 -8.78
CA PHE A 131 -18.74 -17.32 -9.14
C PHE A 131 -19.49 -16.22 -8.36
N LEU A 132 -19.11 -15.96 -7.10
CA LEU A 132 -19.69 -14.88 -6.30
C LEU A 132 -19.58 -13.50 -6.98
N LEU A 133 -18.50 -13.28 -7.75
CA LEU A 133 -18.31 -12.05 -8.53
C LEU A 133 -19.37 -11.82 -9.61
N LYS A 134 -20.05 -12.88 -10.08
CA LYS A 134 -21.13 -12.77 -11.06
C LYS A 134 -22.34 -12.02 -10.49
N HIS A 135 -22.57 -12.14 -9.19
CA HIS A 135 -23.74 -11.58 -8.51
C HIS A 135 -23.40 -10.38 -7.62
N THR A 136 -22.13 -10.18 -7.28
CA THR A 136 -21.67 -9.10 -6.41
C THR A 136 -20.45 -8.44 -7.03
N PRO A 137 -20.53 -7.14 -7.40
CA PRO A 137 -19.38 -6.43 -7.94
C PRO A 137 -18.24 -6.37 -6.91
N LEU A 138 -17.00 -6.28 -7.41
CA LEU A 138 -15.78 -6.27 -6.59
C LEU A 138 -15.83 -5.26 -5.44
N GLU A 139 -16.45 -4.11 -5.67
CA GLU A 139 -16.61 -2.99 -4.73
C GLU A 139 -17.47 -3.32 -3.51
N GLN A 140 -18.36 -4.33 -3.62
CA GLN A 140 -19.30 -4.73 -2.56
C GLN A 140 -18.86 -6.01 -1.82
N LEU A 141 -17.72 -6.59 -2.18
CA LEU A 141 -17.21 -7.79 -1.51
C LEU A 141 -16.58 -7.47 -0.15
N ASP A 142 -16.88 -8.29 0.86
CA ASP A 142 -16.25 -8.20 2.18
C ASP A 142 -14.72 -8.33 2.04
N ARG A 143 -13.98 -7.46 2.73
CA ARG A 143 -12.50 -7.44 2.80
C ARG A 143 -11.91 -8.82 3.09
N LYS A 144 -12.65 -9.71 3.77
CA LYS A 144 -12.24 -11.11 4.00
C LYS A 144 -11.97 -11.93 2.73
N HIS A 145 -12.47 -11.51 1.57
CA HIS A 145 -12.24 -12.20 0.30
C HIS A 145 -10.94 -11.77 -0.40
N PHE A 146 -10.34 -10.65 0.01
CA PHE A 146 -9.10 -10.10 -0.55
C PHE A 146 -7.85 -10.73 0.07
N ALA A 147 -6.74 -10.74 -0.67
CA ALA A 147 -5.49 -11.33 -0.20
C ALA A 147 -4.90 -10.54 0.98
N LYS A 148 -4.52 -11.23 2.05
CA LYS A 148 -4.00 -10.61 3.30
C LYS A 148 -2.68 -9.83 3.09
N GLY A 149 -1.92 -10.18 2.05
CA GLY A 149 -0.71 -9.45 1.67
C GLY A 149 -1.01 -8.09 1.02
N ASP A 150 -2.23 -7.86 0.55
CA ASP A 150 -2.67 -6.60 -0.03
C ASP A 150 -3.01 -5.58 1.06
N ASP A 151 -3.66 -6.03 2.15
CA ASP A 151 -3.91 -5.20 3.33
C ASP A 151 -2.61 -4.69 3.96
N LEU A 152 -1.60 -5.55 4.10
CA LEU A 152 -0.30 -5.13 4.65
C LEU A 152 0.37 -4.07 3.77
N LYS A 153 0.35 -4.25 2.44
CA LYS A 153 0.90 -3.27 1.49
C LYS A 153 0.15 -1.94 1.57
N LYS A 154 -1.18 -1.99 1.67
CA LYS A 154 -2.02 -0.79 1.83
C LYS A 154 -1.66 -0.04 3.12
N GLU A 155 -1.48 -0.76 4.22
CA GLU A 155 -1.05 -0.16 5.50
C GLU A 155 0.33 0.50 5.38
N ILE A 156 1.32 -0.16 4.77
CA ILE A 156 2.65 0.41 4.56
C ILE A 156 2.58 1.66 3.68
N ALA A 157 1.85 1.60 2.56
CA ALA A 157 1.66 2.73 1.66
C ALA A 157 1.04 3.94 2.37
N LEU A 158 0.04 3.71 3.24
CA LEU A 158 -0.56 4.78 4.03
C LEU A 158 0.44 5.41 5.01
N VAL A 159 1.30 4.62 5.66
CA VAL A 159 2.34 5.15 6.56
C VAL A 159 3.38 5.97 5.77
N GLU A 160 3.81 5.50 4.59
CA GLU A 160 4.71 6.26 3.71
C GLU A 160 4.11 7.61 3.30
N VAL A 161 2.84 7.63 2.88
CA VAL A 161 2.15 8.85 2.47
C VAL A 161 2.02 9.85 3.64
N LYS A 162 1.69 9.36 4.84
CA LYS A 162 1.66 10.20 6.06
C LYS A 162 3.03 10.78 6.39
N MET A 163 4.07 9.95 6.36
CA MET A 163 5.46 10.37 6.63
C MET A 163 5.90 11.45 5.64
N LYS A 164 5.67 11.22 4.35
CA LYS A 164 6.01 12.18 3.28
C LYS A 164 5.30 13.51 3.48
N ARG A 165 4.01 13.49 3.83
CA ARG A 165 3.25 14.71 4.09
C ARG A 165 3.82 15.52 5.26
N LEU A 166 4.24 14.85 6.35
CA LEU A 166 4.87 15.56 7.47
C LEU A 166 6.23 16.16 7.06
N CYS A 167 7.03 15.45 6.27
CA CYS A 167 8.29 15.99 5.74
C CYS A 167 8.06 17.22 4.86
N GLU A 168 7.06 17.20 3.97
CA GLU A 168 6.70 18.35 3.13
C GLU A 168 6.32 19.58 3.98
N ILE A 169 5.50 19.39 5.02
CA ILE A 169 5.13 20.49 5.92
C ILE A 169 6.36 21.05 6.64
N LEU A 170 7.28 20.18 7.08
CA LEU A 170 8.52 20.61 7.71
C LEU A 170 9.42 21.40 6.75
N ASP A 171 9.50 21.00 5.48
CA ASP A 171 10.22 21.72 4.44
C ASP A 171 9.58 23.09 4.14
N GLU A 172 8.25 23.18 4.13
CA GLU A 172 7.50 24.42 3.88
C GLU A 172 7.66 25.43 5.03
N VAL A 173 7.60 24.98 6.28
CA VAL A 173 7.56 25.88 7.44
C VAL A 173 8.95 26.37 7.83
N SER A 174 10.01 25.55 7.66
CA SER A 174 11.38 26.02 7.90
C SER A 174 12.42 25.08 7.25
N PRO A 175 13.04 25.49 6.13
CA PRO A 175 14.10 24.70 5.48
C PRO A 175 15.34 24.51 6.38
N TYR A 176 15.52 25.35 7.41
CA TYR A 176 16.54 25.18 8.45
C TYR A 176 16.10 24.21 9.56
N SER A 177 14.79 24.08 9.84
CA SER A 177 14.26 23.13 10.82
C SER A 177 14.28 21.68 10.30
N PHE A 178 14.18 21.45 8.98
CA PHE A 178 14.44 20.12 8.41
C PHE A 178 15.90 19.66 8.66
N TYR A 179 16.87 20.57 8.57
CA TYR A 179 18.27 20.32 8.94
C TYR A 179 18.45 20.04 10.44
N VAL A 180 17.73 20.77 11.32
CA VAL A 180 17.76 20.53 12.77
C VAL A 180 17.05 19.22 13.13
N PHE A 181 15.95 18.89 12.47
CA PHE A 181 15.22 17.62 12.59
C PHE A 181 16.11 16.45 12.16
N ALA A 182 16.74 16.53 10.99
CA ALA A 182 17.72 15.57 10.53
C ALA A 182 18.87 15.38 11.53
N MET A 183 19.43 16.48 12.06
CA MET A 183 20.49 16.41 13.07
C MET A 183 20.01 15.81 14.41
N THR A 184 18.74 15.99 14.79
CA THR A 184 18.21 15.52 16.09
C THR A 184 17.67 14.08 16.02
N CYS A 185 17.09 13.67 14.89
CA CYS A 185 16.74 12.27 14.59
C CYS A 185 17.97 11.36 14.64
N ALA A 186 19.09 11.82 14.06
CA ALA A 186 20.36 11.11 14.03
C ALA A 186 20.89 10.74 15.42
N PHE A 187 20.68 11.64 16.38
CA PHE A 187 21.30 11.57 17.70
C PHE A 187 20.52 10.70 18.68
N ASN A 188 19.22 10.46 18.46
CA ASN A 188 18.38 9.73 19.42
C ASN A 188 17.98 8.31 18.99
N HIS A 189 18.19 7.90 17.75
CA HIS A 189 17.93 6.50 17.33
C HIS A 189 19.16 5.89 16.66
N PRO A 190 20.03 5.19 17.43
CA PRO A 190 21.05 4.35 16.84
C PRO A 190 20.38 3.07 16.35
N PHE A 191 19.82 3.08 15.13
CA PHE A 191 19.70 1.83 14.39
C PHE A 191 21.11 1.50 13.88
N GLN A 192 21.92 0.97 14.81
CA GLN A 192 23.23 0.45 14.46
C GLN A 192 23.04 -0.68 13.46
N HIS A 193 23.83 -0.60 12.40
CA HIS A 193 24.12 -1.70 11.49
C HIS A 193 24.42 -2.99 12.29
N GLY A 194 23.65 -4.03 11.99
CA GLY A 194 23.84 -5.40 12.46
C GLY A 194 22.87 -6.33 11.76
#